data_AF-A0A930SSS7-F1
#
_entry.id   AF-A0A930SSS7-F1
#
_cell.length_a   1.000
_cell.length_b   1.000
_cell.length_c   1.000
_cell.angle_alpha   90.00
_cell.angle_beta   90.00
_cell.angle_gamma   90.00
#
_symmetry.space_group_name_H-M   'P 1'
#
loop_
_entity.id
_entity.type
_entity.pdbx_description
1 polymer ?
#
loop_
_entity_poly.entity_id
_entity_poly.type
_entity_poly.pdbx_seq_one_letter_code
_entity_poly.pdbx_strand_id
1 'polypeptide(L)' 'MAFFRSYIAPLLIVLTFLVAMLAVSARIFLPSDMLAPAPIETPVGTTAPTAPAAPELSDVSVLLHGQSDFAG' A
#
# COMPACT_ATOMS: atom_id res chain seq x y z
N MET A 1 -20.83 -5.46 -47.55
CA MET A 1 -20.31 -6.30 -46.43
C MET A 1 -18.91 -5.90 -45.97
N ALA A 2 -17.98 -5.49 -46.85
CA ALA A 2 -16.61 -5.14 -46.44
C ALA A 2 -16.48 -3.75 -45.79
N PHE A 3 -17.19 -2.73 -46.28
CA PHE A 3 -17.06 -1.34 -45.80
C PHE A 3 -17.30 -1.17 -44.29
N PHE A 4 -18.34 -1.83 -43.76
CA PHE A 4 -18.68 -1.77 -42.35
C PHE A 4 -17.57 -2.36 -41.46
N ARG A 5 -16.99 -3.49 -41.86
CA ARG A 5 -15.89 -4.10 -41.12
C ARG A 5 -14.55 -3.39 -41.33
N SER A 6 -14.31 -2.81 -42.50
CA SER A 6 -13.02 -2.20 -42.84
C SER A 6 -12.87 -0.77 -42.30
N TYR A 7 -13.96 -0.06 -42.03
CA TYR A 7 -13.90 1.32 -41.54
C TYR A 7 -14.59 1.49 -40.19
N ILE A 8 -15.80 0.96 -40.04
CA ILE A 8 -16.60 1.18 -38.83
C ILE A 8 -16.04 0.34 -37.67
N ALA A 9 -15.71 -0.94 -37.89
CA ALA A 9 -15.10 -1.76 -36.84
C ALA A 9 -13.76 -1.19 -36.30
N PRO A 10 -12.76 -0.83 -37.14
CA PRO A 10 -11.53 -0.23 -36.63
C PRO A 10 -11.75 1.14 -35.97
N LEU A 11 -12.67 1.96 -36.47
CA LEU A 11 -13.03 3.22 -35.81
C LEU A 11 -13.64 2.99 -34.42
N LEU A 12 -14.54 2.03 -34.29
CA LEU A 12 -15.13 1.68 -32.98
C LEU A 12 -14.10 1.13 -32.02
N ILE A 13 -13.11 0.35 -32.48
CA ILE A 13 -12.02 -0.15 -31.63
C ILE A 13 -11.21 1.01 -31.06
N VAL A 14 -10.83 1.99 -31.90
CA VAL A 14 -10.09 3.16 -31.44
C VAL A 14 -10.94 4.03 -30.51
N LEU A 15 -12.22 4.20 -30.83
CA LEU A 15 -13.15 4.98 -30.00
C LEU A 15 -13.36 4.34 -28.63
N THR A 16 -13.62 3.03 -28.56
CA THR A 16 -13.79 2.32 -27.28
C THR A 16 -12.49 2.25 -26.51
N PHE A 17 -11.35 2.11 -27.19
CA PHE A 17 -10.03 2.20 -26.57
C PHE A 17 -9.81 3.57 -25.92
N LEU A 18 -10.06 4.66 -26.65
CA LEU A 18 -9.95 6.03 -26.11
C LEU A 18 -10.86 6.24 -24.90
N VAL A 19 -12.12 5.80 -24.99
CA VAL A 19 -13.07 5.87 -23.88
C VAL A 19 -12.58 5.05 -22.69
N ALA A 20 -12.08 3.83 -22.92
CA ALA A 20 -11.55 2.98 -21.85
C ALA A 20 -10.31 3.60 -21.20
N MET A 21 -9.39 4.15 -21.99
CA MET A 21 -8.16 4.80 -21.50
C MET A 21 -8.51 6.06 -20.69
N LEU A 22 -9.46 6.87 -21.16
CA LEU A 22 -10.01 8.01 -20.44
C LEU A 22 -10.70 7.58 -19.14
N ALA A 23 -11.58 6.58 -19.18
CA ALA A 23 -12.33 6.11 -18.02
C ALA A 23 -11.41 5.53 -16.93
N VAL A 24 -10.40 4.75 -17.32
CA VAL A 24 -9.38 4.21 -16.40
C VAL A 24 -8.59 5.35 -15.76
N SER A 25 -8.19 6.33 -16.55
CA SER A 25 -7.45 7.50 -16.04
C SER A 25 -8.31 8.36 -15.11
N ALA A 26 -9.58 8.58 -15.47
CA ALA A 26 -10.54 9.38 -14.70
C ALA A 26 -10.96 8.69 -13.39
N ARG A 27 -11.04 7.35 -13.36
CA ARG A 27 -11.44 6.58 -12.18
C ARG A 27 -10.58 6.91 -10.96
N ILE A 28 -9.28 7.09 -11.13
CA ILE A 28 -8.34 7.41 -10.04
C ILE A 28 -8.71 8.73 -9.34
N PHE A 29 -9.32 9.65 -10.09
CA PHE A 29 -9.75 10.96 -9.57
C PHE A 29 -11.22 10.97 -9.10
N LEU A 30 -11.95 9.86 -9.19
CA LEU A 30 -13.32 9.81 -8.71
C LEU A 30 -13.33 9.75 -7.17
N PRO A 31 -14.11 10.61 -6.47
CA PRO A 31 -14.18 10.61 -5.01
C PRO A 31 -14.49 9.24 -4.41
N SER A 32 -15.22 8.40 -5.16
CA SER A 32 -15.55 7.03 -4.78
C SER A 32 -14.39 6.05 -4.79
N ASP A 33 -13.32 6.29 -5.58
CA ASP A 33 -12.13 5.43 -5.61
C ASP A 33 -11.29 5.61 -4.32
N MET A 34 -11.34 6.79 -3.70
CA MET A 34 -10.70 7.07 -2.40
C MET A 34 -11.56 6.67 -1.18
N LEU A 35 -12.71 6.02 -1.38
CA LEU A 35 -13.61 5.63 -0.27
C LEU A 35 -13.21 4.33 0.44
N ALA A 36 -12.15 3.64 0.02
CA ALA A 36 -11.63 2.52 0.81
C ALA A 36 -10.98 3.10 2.07
N PRO A 37 -11.56 2.89 3.27
CA PRO A 37 -10.93 3.35 4.49
C PRO A 37 -9.58 2.64 4.59
N ALA A 38 -8.51 3.41 4.82
CA ALA A 38 -7.25 2.84 5.26
C ALA A 38 -7.56 1.89 6.44
N PRO A 39 -6.87 0.75 6.58
CA PRO A 39 -7.00 -0.10 7.75
C PRO A 39 -6.88 0.79 9.00
N ILE A 40 -8.00 1.01 9.66
CA ILE A 40 -8.02 1.52 11.02
C ILE A 40 -7.59 0.34 11.86
N GLU A 41 -6.28 0.14 11.94
CA GLU A 41 -5.73 -0.44 13.16
C GLU A 41 -6.33 0.41 14.29
N THR A 42 -7.18 -0.19 15.12
CA THR A 42 -7.34 0.30 16.49
C THR A 42 -5.93 0.61 16.96
N PRO A 43 -5.63 1.83 17.44
CA PRO A 43 -4.30 2.12 17.95
C PRO A 43 -3.97 1.00 18.92
N VAL A 44 -2.98 0.16 18.57
CA VAL A 44 -2.37 -0.80 19.48
C VAL A 44 -1.63 0.07 20.48
N GLY A 45 -2.43 0.52 21.45
CA GLY A 45 -2.11 1.54 22.45
C GLY A 45 -3.12 1.50 23.61
N THR A 46 -3.89 0.41 23.74
CA THR A 46 -4.64 0.08 24.97
C THR A 46 -4.60 -1.41 25.32
N THR A 47 -3.89 -2.24 24.56
CA THR A 47 -3.28 -3.46 25.11
C THR A 47 -1.82 -3.45 24.69
N ALA A 48 -0.94 -3.59 25.68
CA ALA A 48 0.50 -3.58 25.56
C ALA A 48 0.99 -4.26 24.27
N PRO A 49 2.01 -3.70 23.58
CA PRO A 49 2.68 -4.46 22.55
C PRO A 49 3.39 -5.64 23.24
N THR A 50 2.87 -6.85 23.07
CA THR A 50 3.75 -8.01 22.92
C THR A 50 4.42 -7.86 21.56
N ALA A 51 5.33 -6.88 21.48
CA ALA A 51 6.45 -6.96 20.57
C ALA A 51 7.23 -8.22 20.95
N PRO A 52 7.77 -9.00 20.00
CA PRO A 52 8.81 -9.95 20.37
C PRO A 52 9.93 -9.13 21.01
N ALA A 53 10.11 -9.32 22.32
CA ALA A 53 11.08 -8.67 23.20
C ALA A 53 11.95 -7.63 22.48
N ALA A 54 11.47 -6.38 22.42
CA ALA A 54 12.40 -5.28 22.25
C ALA A 54 13.46 -5.48 23.33
N PRO A 55 14.77 -5.48 22.99
CA PRO A 55 15.81 -5.77 23.96
C PRO A 55 15.57 -4.86 25.16
N GLU A 56 15.26 -5.49 26.30
CA GLU A 56 14.96 -4.82 27.54
C GLU A 56 16.08 -3.81 27.77
N LEU A 57 15.77 -2.58 28.18
CA LEU A 57 16.74 -1.48 28.29
C LEU A 57 17.96 -1.81 29.16
N SER A 58 17.90 -2.92 29.92
CA SER A 58 19.02 -3.59 30.57
C SER A 58 20.12 -4.03 29.60
N ASP A 59 19.79 -4.67 28.48
CA ASP A 59 20.76 -5.15 27.49
C ASP A 59 21.51 -3.98 26.84
N VAL A 60 20.79 -2.89 26.58
CA VAL A 60 21.37 -1.65 26.06
C VAL A 60 22.31 -1.00 27.10
N SER A 61 21.94 -1.04 28.38
CA SER A 61 22.74 -0.47 29.47
C SER A 61 24.02 -1.28 29.72
N VAL A 62 23.97 -2.60 29.58
CA VAL A 62 25.12 -3.52 29.67
C VAL A 62 26.10 -3.31 28.51
N LEU A 63 25.59 -3.12 27.29
CA LEU A 63 26.42 -2.83 26.12
C LEU A 63 27.08 -1.45 26.19
N LEU A 64 26.43 -0.46 26.83
CA LEU A 64 26.95 0.90 26.97
C LEU A 64 27.99 1.05 28.08
N HIS A 65 27.82 0.35 29.20
CA HIS A 65 28.73 0.44 30.36
C HIS A 65 29.80 -0.66 30.38
N GLY A 66 29.68 -1.67 29.52
CA GLY A 66 30.61 -2.80 29.45
C GLY A 66 30.43 -3.76 30.62
N GLN A 67 30.42 -5.06 30.34
CA GLN A 67 30.26 -6.10 31.36
C GLN A 67 31.50 -6.16 32.26
N SER A 68 31.42 -5.61 33.46
CA SER A 68 32.55 -5.47 34.38
C SER A 68 32.96 -6.76 35.12
N ASP A 69 32.35 -7.91 34.79
CA ASP A 69 32.50 -9.16 35.55
C ASP A 69 33.63 -10.10 35.03
N PHE A 70 34.46 -9.65 34.08
CA PHE A 70 35.59 -10.44 33.56
C PHE A 70 36.89 -10.34 34.40
N ALA A 71 36.83 -9.87 35.65
CA ALA A 71 37.96 -9.86 36.58
C ALA A 71 37.76 -10.90 37.69
N GLY A 72 38.11 -12.16 37.37
CA GLY A 72 38.25 -13.28 38.30
C GLY A 72 39.29 -14.25 37.79
#